data_AF-A0A2G5VWB1-F1
#
_entry.id   AF-A0A2G5VWB1-F1
#
_cell.length_a   1.000
_cell.length_b   1.000
_cell.length_c   1.000
_cell.angle_alpha   90.00
_cell.angle_beta   90.00
_cell.angle_gamma   90.00
#
_symmetry.space_group_name_H-M   'P 1'
#
loop_
_entity.id
_entity.type
_entity.pdbx_description
1 polymer ?
#
loop_
_entity_poly.entity_id
_entity_poly.type
_entity_poly.pdbx_seq_one_letter_code
_entity_poly.pdbx_strand_id
1 'polypeptide(L)'
;MALVLKRFEETEKDFILRLQNDQTSVMFDPHFLNEYLSKHHSMPKLDEWEYPLIYSSFIHVMELGLGDETLIPMKRNPRDQNIKSTPSRRIARSLKNTEIAEDQRPHNKSFYLLNRGIVLVAHKIKFINNVIFNGEDEVIPNVIEITMDKENEGNIDGGHTYKIIKDTVMNFKKKEEYLDAYVRFEITVNFHGVSRLAEARNTSAQVLSRSIVNLQGGFDILKELISELPFHDRVAYRQFEKHEEGLKMIPVENIIRLLDLFNLEKTPMYSTLSKFSRKVSIPPMKWASGAEQIIKSYITEIETAAEEERDSEYIKMEKIIPDIFSVYSFLEKNIPEIYNKVGSGNSSGGGNYALISFSKSDKKALFDSYRNITTYSNGKLIDKNGIRYEVPGGIIQPIIGSLRMLVTKNDEGQYTWISGFDPNNHSELEEIVQPLISYIVTKAREETPDKVAKSNDHWNYCLMTMDQAKGFITGSNENEK
;
A
#
# COMPACT_ATOMS: atom_id res chain seq x y z
N MET A 1 32.81 9.94 -41.02
CA MET A 1 33.23 8.60 -40.53
C MET A 1 32.52 8.41 -39.21
N ALA A 2 31.76 7.33 -39.04
CA ALA A 2 31.03 7.11 -37.80
C ALA A 2 31.99 6.68 -36.68
N LEU A 3 31.76 7.17 -35.47
CA LEU A 3 32.51 6.81 -34.27
C LEU A 3 31.95 5.50 -33.71
N VAL A 4 32.79 4.50 -33.51
CA VAL A 4 32.38 3.22 -32.92
C VAL A 4 32.57 3.29 -31.40
N LEU A 5 31.48 3.20 -30.64
CA LEU A 5 31.47 3.37 -29.18
C LEU A 5 30.63 2.29 -28.49
N LYS A 6 30.79 2.12 -27.18
CA LYS A 6 29.87 1.34 -26.35
C LYS A 6 28.75 2.22 -25.79
N ARG A 7 27.57 1.63 -25.55
CA ARG A 7 26.45 2.31 -24.86
C ARG A 7 26.79 2.73 -23.43
N PHE A 8 27.66 1.97 -22.77
CA PHE A 8 28.23 2.38 -21.49
C PHE A 8 29.68 1.89 -21.35
N GLU A 9 30.43 2.59 -20.51
CA GLU A 9 31.79 2.24 -20.09
C GLU A 9 31.94 2.51 -18.59
N GLU A 10 32.65 1.63 -17.90
CA GLU A 10 33.02 1.81 -16.50
C GLU A 10 34.54 1.93 -16.39
N THR A 11 35.00 2.99 -15.74
CA THR A 11 36.39 3.15 -15.30
C THR A 11 36.48 2.92 -13.79
N GLU A 12 37.66 3.08 -13.19
CA GLU A 12 37.79 2.97 -11.72
C GLU A 12 36.87 3.95 -10.99
N LYS A 13 36.72 5.18 -11.52
CA LYS A 13 35.98 6.28 -10.87
C LYS A 13 34.63 6.57 -11.52
N ASP A 14 34.56 6.48 -12.85
CA ASP A 14 33.44 7.03 -13.62
C ASP A 14 32.60 5.94 -14.29
N PHE A 15 31.30 6.21 -14.39
CA PHE A 15 30.36 5.53 -15.26
C PHE A 15 30.00 6.47 -16.41
N ILE A 16 30.24 6.04 -17.65
CA ILE A 16 29.92 6.79 -18.86
C ILE A 16 28.68 6.14 -19.49
N LEU A 17 27.60 6.89 -19.62
CA LEU A 17 26.36 6.48 -20.27
C LEU A 17 26.17 7.21 -21.58
N ARG A 18 25.86 6.49 -22.66
CA ARG A 18 25.61 7.06 -23.99
C ARG A 18 24.22 6.64 -24.46
N LEU A 19 23.38 7.64 -24.73
CA LEU A 19 21.97 7.45 -25.12
C LEU A 19 21.71 8.18 -26.42
N GLN A 20 20.96 7.56 -27.33
CA GLN A 20 20.36 8.28 -28.45
C GLN A 20 19.46 9.39 -27.90
N ASN A 21 19.59 10.57 -28.49
CA ASN A 21 18.86 11.74 -28.01
C ASN A 21 18.65 12.77 -29.12
N ASP A 22 17.39 12.92 -29.53
CA ASP A 22 16.99 13.85 -30.57
C ASP A 22 16.50 15.20 -30.01
N GLN A 23 16.28 15.29 -28.69
CA GLN A 23 15.75 16.50 -28.05
C GLN A 23 16.33 16.71 -26.65
N THR A 24 17.09 17.80 -26.51
CA THR A 24 17.57 18.29 -25.20
C THR A 24 17.33 19.77 -25.05
N SER A 25 16.81 20.17 -23.91
CA SER A 25 16.77 21.56 -23.46
C SER A 25 17.76 21.75 -22.32
N VAL A 26 18.45 22.90 -22.29
CA VAL A 26 19.40 23.24 -21.23
C VAL A 26 18.97 24.52 -20.55
N MET A 27 19.01 24.52 -19.23
CA MET A 27 18.72 25.68 -18.39
C MET A 27 19.96 26.03 -17.57
N PHE A 28 20.29 27.32 -17.54
CA PHE A 28 21.36 27.86 -16.71
C PHE A 28 20.86 28.18 -15.32
N ASP A 29 21.75 28.18 -14.33
CA ASP A 29 21.46 28.76 -13.02
C ASP A 29 20.92 30.20 -13.18
N PRO A 30 19.70 30.50 -12.70
CA PRO A 30 19.06 31.78 -12.96
C PRO A 30 19.71 32.94 -12.23
N HIS A 31 20.36 32.71 -11.08
CA HIS A 31 21.02 33.78 -10.34
C HIS A 31 22.26 34.26 -11.07
N PHE A 32 23.13 33.33 -11.48
CA PHE A 32 24.34 33.67 -12.20
C PHE A 32 24.05 34.10 -13.65
N LEU A 33 23.02 33.53 -14.30
CA LEU A 33 22.63 33.96 -15.64
C LEU A 33 22.20 35.43 -15.66
N ASN A 34 21.40 35.85 -14.68
CA ASN A 34 20.98 37.25 -14.56
C ASN A 34 22.19 38.20 -14.38
N GLU A 35 23.17 37.80 -13.57
CA GLU A 35 24.39 38.59 -13.42
C GLU A 35 25.20 38.64 -14.72
N TYR A 36 25.37 37.50 -15.41
CA TYR A 36 26.10 37.43 -16.67
C TYR A 36 25.47 38.32 -17.73
N LEU A 37 24.15 38.24 -17.92
CA LEU A 37 23.39 39.03 -18.88
C LEU A 37 23.33 40.53 -18.52
N SER A 38 23.60 40.92 -17.28
CA SER A 38 23.77 42.35 -16.94
C SER A 38 25.05 42.95 -17.54
N LYS A 39 26.03 42.10 -17.86
CA LYS A 39 27.35 42.47 -18.39
C LYS A 39 27.53 42.08 -19.87
N HIS A 40 26.67 41.20 -20.41
CA HIS A 40 26.80 40.58 -21.73
C HIS A 40 25.45 40.60 -22.47
N HIS A 41 25.48 40.72 -23.80
CA HIS A 41 24.26 40.80 -24.63
C HIS A 41 23.84 39.47 -25.26
N SER A 42 24.46 38.36 -24.85
CA SER A 42 24.22 37.02 -25.40
C SER A 42 24.21 35.99 -24.29
N MET A 43 23.63 34.82 -24.55
CA MET A 43 23.71 33.69 -23.63
C MET A 43 25.16 33.22 -23.45
N PRO A 44 25.54 32.76 -22.24
CA PRO A 44 26.83 32.15 -22.01
C PRO A 44 26.99 30.86 -22.82
N LYS A 45 28.22 30.51 -23.19
CA LYS A 45 28.50 29.22 -23.81
C LYS A 45 28.49 28.11 -22.76
N LEU A 46 27.98 26.94 -23.14
CA LEU A 46 27.82 25.80 -22.23
C LEU A 46 29.15 25.27 -21.68
N ASP A 47 30.19 25.27 -22.51
CA ASP A 47 31.53 24.79 -22.20
C ASP A 47 32.33 25.76 -21.31
N GLU A 48 31.93 27.02 -21.26
CA GLU A 48 32.56 28.08 -20.45
C GLU A 48 31.78 28.36 -19.15
N TRP A 49 30.67 27.64 -18.89
CA TRP A 49 29.79 27.89 -17.75
C TRP A 49 30.13 27.00 -16.55
N GLU A 50 30.56 27.61 -15.44
CA GLU A 50 31.00 26.89 -14.23
C GLU A 50 29.88 26.64 -13.20
N TYR A 51 28.73 27.30 -13.35
CA TYR A 51 27.59 27.17 -12.43
C TYR A 51 26.66 26.01 -12.85
N PRO A 52 25.69 25.62 -12.00
CA PRO A 52 24.79 24.53 -12.33
C PRO A 52 24.11 24.70 -13.69
N LEU A 53 24.04 23.59 -14.43
CA LEU A 53 23.24 23.45 -15.64
C LEU A 53 22.27 22.30 -15.46
N ILE A 54 21.02 22.49 -15.90
CA ILE A 54 19.98 21.47 -15.86
C ILE A 54 19.61 21.11 -17.29
N TYR A 55 19.89 19.87 -17.68
CA TYR A 55 19.53 19.29 -18.96
C TYR A 55 18.22 18.52 -18.80
N SER A 56 17.29 18.70 -19.73
CA SER A 56 16.04 17.93 -19.80
C SER A 56 15.93 17.28 -21.17
N SER A 57 15.77 15.97 -21.21
CA SER A 57 15.66 15.18 -22.43
C SER A 57 14.60 14.09 -22.31
N PHE A 58 14.01 13.68 -23.43
CA PHE A 58 13.15 12.50 -23.50
C PHE A 58 13.94 11.35 -24.13
N ILE A 59 14.17 10.31 -23.36
CA ILE A 59 14.95 9.14 -23.77
C ILE A 59 13.98 8.00 -24.08
N HIS A 60 14.19 7.35 -25.23
CA HIS A 60 13.42 6.17 -25.58
C HIS A 60 13.73 5.03 -24.60
N VAL A 61 12.72 4.35 -24.07
CA VAL A 61 12.91 3.37 -22.98
C VAL A 61 13.85 2.23 -23.35
N MET A 62 13.88 1.84 -24.63
CA MET A 62 14.75 0.75 -25.14
C MET A 62 16.24 1.04 -24.98
N GLU A 63 16.62 2.32 -24.86
CA GLU A 63 18.01 2.77 -24.61
C GLU A 63 18.52 2.36 -23.21
N LEU A 64 17.61 2.04 -22.28
CA LEU A 64 17.93 1.76 -20.88
C LEU A 64 18.13 0.26 -20.59
N GLY A 65 18.01 -0.60 -21.60
CA GLY A 65 18.32 -2.02 -21.50
C GLY A 65 19.83 -2.30 -21.61
N LEU A 66 20.60 -1.90 -20.60
CA LEU A 66 22.08 -1.95 -20.57
C LEU A 66 22.67 -3.34 -20.27
N GLY A 67 21.85 -4.39 -20.18
CA GLY A 67 22.27 -5.74 -19.76
C GLY A 67 21.79 -6.07 -18.34
N ASP A 68 21.76 -7.36 -17.99
CA ASP A 68 21.15 -7.85 -16.75
C ASP A 68 21.89 -7.29 -15.51
N GLU A 69 23.23 -7.22 -15.52
CA GLU A 69 24.04 -6.81 -14.36
C GLU A 69 24.34 -5.30 -14.28
N THR A 70 24.18 -4.55 -15.37
CA THR A 70 24.62 -3.14 -15.43
C THR A 70 23.54 -2.15 -15.01
N LEU A 71 23.84 -1.26 -14.08
CA LEU A 71 22.94 -0.18 -13.64
C LEU A 71 23.66 1.17 -13.70
N ILE A 72 22.92 2.23 -14.05
CA ILE A 72 23.34 3.61 -13.77
C ILE A 72 23.67 3.71 -12.27
N PRO A 73 24.74 4.40 -11.84
CA PRO A 73 25.08 4.51 -10.42
C PRO A 73 23.88 5.01 -9.59
N MET A 74 23.53 4.28 -8.53
CA MET A 74 22.34 4.54 -7.69
C MET A 74 22.69 4.92 -6.25
N LYS A 75 23.97 4.97 -5.88
CA LYS A 75 24.44 5.05 -4.48
C LYS A 75 23.93 6.29 -3.73
N ARG A 76 23.62 7.35 -4.46
CA ARG A 76 23.09 8.62 -3.91
C ARG A 76 21.57 8.74 -3.99
N ASN A 77 20.87 7.71 -4.49
CA ASN A 77 19.43 7.62 -4.33
C ASN A 77 19.11 7.10 -2.91
N PRO A 78 18.38 7.85 -2.09
CA PRO A 78 18.12 7.47 -0.70
C PRO A 78 17.02 6.40 -0.53
N ARG A 79 16.37 5.94 -1.61
CA ARG A 79 15.34 4.88 -1.55
C ARG A 79 15.86 3.57 -2.11
N ASP A 80 15.62 2.47 -1.40
CA ASP A 80 15.85 1.12 -1.93
C ASP A 80 14.87 0.84 -3.07
N GLN A 81 15.41 0.53 -4.25
CA GLN A 81 14.58 0.45 -5.45
C GLN A 81 13.94 -0.95 -5.58
N ASN A 82 12.87 -1.21 -4.83
CA ASN A 82 12.04 -2.41 -4.99
C ASN A 82 10.97 -2.25 -6.07
N ILE A 83 10.89 -3.23 -6.97
CA ILE A 83 9.92 -3.34 -8.07
C ILE A 83 8.54 -3.86 -7.61
N LYS A 84 8.44 -4.46 -6.42
CA LYS A 84 7.17 -5.00 -5.87
C LYS A 84 6.28 -3.96 -5.19
N SER A 85 6.81 -2.76 -4.91
CA SER A 85 6.05 -1.68 -4.24
C SER A 85 4.88 -1.21 -5.10
N THR A 86 3.86 -0.63 -4.46
CA THR A 86 2.69 -0.11 -5.17
C THR A 86 3.01 0.93 -6.25
N PRO A 87 3.88 1.94 -6.00
CA PRO A 87 4.35 2.84 -7.05
C PRO A 87 5.02 2.11 -8.21
N SER A 88 5.80 1.07 -7.91
CA SER A 88 6.49 0.26 -8.92
C SER A 88 5.53 -0.56 -9.78
N ARG A 89 4.53 -1.21 -9.19
CA ARG A 89 3.47 -1.91 -9.95
C ARG A 89 2.71 -0.96 -10.88
N ARG A 90 2.46 0.28 -10.44
CA ARG A 90 1.81 1.31 -11.27
C ARG A 90 2.69 1.74 -12.44
N ILE A 91 3.98 1.97 -12.22
CA ILE A 91 4.92 2.30 -13.29
C ILE A 91 5.02 1.13 -14.28
N ALA A 92 5.08 -0.12 -13.79
CA ALA A 92 5.13 -1.29 -14.67
C ALA A 92 3.86 -1.44 -15.51
N ARG A 93 2.68 -1.24 -14.91
CA ARG A 93 1.39 -1.28 -15.61
C ARG A 93 1.26 -0.12 -16.61
N SER A 94 1.68 1.09 -16.24
CA SER A 94 1.64 2.24 -17.14
C SER A 94 2.66 2.10 -18.27
N LEU A 95 3.85 1.57 -18.02
CA LEU A 95 4.84 1.33 -19.07
C LEU A 95 4.33 0.35 -20.12
N LYS A 96 3.63 -0.71 -19.69
CA LYS A 96 3.08 -1.77 -20.55
C LYS A 96 1.67 -1.47 -21.07
N ASN A 97 1.20 -0.23 -20.99
CA ASN A 97 -0.22 0.08 -21.21
C ASN A 97 -0.73 -0.43 -22.57
N THR A 98 -2.00 -0.85 -22.57
CA THR A 98 -2.68 -1.71 -23.54
C THR A 98 -2.96 -1.11 -24.92
N GLU A 99 -2.32 0.02 -25.27
CA GLU A 99 -2.47 0.62 -26.60
C GLU A 99 -1.54 -0.10 -27.57
N ILE A 100 -2.11 -0.54 -28.69
CA ILE A 100 -1.39 -1.15 -29.79
C ILE A 100 -1.32 -0.10 -30.89
N ALA A 101 -0.11 0.26 -31.32
CA ALA A 101 0.09 1.17 -32.45
C ALA A 101 -0.44 0.55 -33.76
N GLU A 102 -0.59 1.33 -34.83
CA GLU A 102 -1.07 0.85 -36.14
C GLU A 102 -0.21 -0.30 -36.71
N ASP A 103 1.06 -0.37 -36.31
CA ASP A 103 2.04 -1.41 -36.67
C ASP A 103 2.02 -2.63 -35.74
N GLN A 104 0.99 -2.76 -34.90
CA GLN A 104 0.76 -3.84 -33.94
C GLN A 104 1.74 -3.91 -32.75
N ARG A 105 2.51 -2.85 -32.49
CA ARG A 105 3.45 -2.82 -31.36
C ARG A 105 2.81 -2.26 -30.08
N PRO A 106 3.16 -2.77 -28.88
CA PRO A 106 2.80 -2.14 -27.62
C PRO A 106 3.38 -0.73 -27.55
N HIS A 107 2.52 0.25 -27.27
CA HIS A 107 2.86 1.66 -27.27
C HIS A 107 2.24 2.36 -26.07
N ASN A 108 2.97 3.29 -25.44
CA ASN A 108 2.36 4.28 -24.55
C ASN A 108 2.82 5.70 -24.85
N LYS A 109 1.97 6.45 -25.57
CA LYS A 109 2.15 7.87 -25.92
C LYS A 109 2.29 8.80 -24.70
N SER A 110 1.79 8.40 -23.55
CA SER A 110 1.67 9.26 -22.35
C SER A 110 2.63 8.88 -21.22
N PHE A 111 3.46 7.85 -21.39
CA PHE A 111 4.31 7.36 -20.29
C PHE A 111 5.24 8.45 -19.72
N TYR A 112 5.85 9.28 -20.58
CA TYR A 112 6.70 10.40 -20.16
C TYR A 112 5.96 11.52 -19.42
N LEU A 113 4.64 11.65 -19.63
CA LEU A 113 3.79 12.64 -18.96
C LEU A 113 3.30 12.15 -17.59
N LEU A 114 3.01 10.85 -17.49
CA LEU A 114 2.42 10.23 -16.31
C LEU A 114 3.45 9.85 -15.25
N ASN A 115 4.75 9.86 -15.60
CA ASN A 115 5.84 9.54 -14.70
C ASN A 115 6.73 10.77 -14.46
N ARG A 116 7.27 10.91 -13.24
CA ARG A 116 8.17 12.03 -12.87
C ARG A 116 9.53 11.98 -13.59
N GLY A 117 9.82 10.89 -14.28
CA GLY A 117 11.08 10.67 -14.99
C GLY A 117 12.18 10.11 -14.10
N ILE A 118 13.42 10.29 -14.56
CA ILE A 118 14.66 9.86 -13.93
C ILE A 118 15.51 11.12 -13.71
N VAL A 119 15.96 11.34 -12.48
CA VAL A 119 16.78 12.50 -12.13
C VAL A 119 18.20 12.04 -11.84
N LEU A 120 19.16 12.60 -12.58
CA LEU A 120 20.58 12.31 -12.47
C LEU A 120 21.36 13.55 -12.03
N VAL A 121 22.46 13.31 -11.31
CA VAL A 121 23.57 14.25 -11.21
C VAL A 121 24.76 13.65 -11.93
N ALA A 122 25.51 14.50 -12.64
CA ALA A 122 26.70 14.11 -13.39
C ALA A 122 27.71 15.26 -13.35
N HIS A 123 29.01 14.98 -13.49
CA HIS A 123 30.00 16.06 -13.63
C HIS A 123 30.25 16.47 -15.08
N LYS A 124 29.80 15.68 -16.07
CA LYS A 124 30.03 16.02 -17.49
C LYS A 124 28.93 15.52 -18.42
N ILE A 125 28.59 16.37 -19.39
CA ILE A 125 27.77 16.01 -20.55
C ILE A 125 28.51 16.41 -21.83
N LYS A 126 28.42 15.57 -22.87
CA LYS A 126 28.81 15.90 -24.24
C LYS A 126 27.74 15.46 -25.23
N PHE A 127 27.68 16.16 -26.36
CA PHE A 127 26.90 15.73 -27.52
C PHE A 127 27.86 15.19 -28.58
N ILE A 128 27.60 13.97 -29.05
CA ILE A 128 28.42 13.26 -30.03
C ILE A 128 27.55 12.93 -31.22
N ASN A 129 28.06 13.18 -32.42
CA ASN A 129 27.32 12.94 -33.65
C ASN A 129 27.86 11.73 -34.41
N ASN A 130 26.99 11.06 -35.17
CA ASN A 130 27.32 9.93 -36.04
C ASN A 130 28.04 8.79 -35.32
N VAL A 131 27.37 8.17 -34.35
CA VAL A 131 27.90 7.05 -33.56
C VAL A 131 27.32 5.73 -34.05
N ILE A 132 28.12 4.68 -34.11
CA ILE A 132 27.67 3.28 -34.22
C ILE A 132 27.97 2.60 -32.89
N PHE A 133 26.97 1.99 -32.26
CA PHE A 133 27.19 1.24 -31.03
C PHE A 133 27.70 -0.17 -31.31
N ASN A 134 28.61 -0.68 -30.49
CA ASN A 134 29.13 -2.03 -30.62
C ASN A 134 28.00 -3.07 -30.64
N GLY A 135 27.93 -3.86 -31.72
CA GLY A 135 26.89 -4.87 -31.91
C GLY A 135 25.61 -4.33 -32.57
N GLU A 136 25.61 -3.09 -33.04
CA GLU A 136 24.53 -2.46 -33.80
C GLU A 136 25.07 -1.99 -35.16
N ASP A 137 24.21 -2.02 -36.19
CA ASP A 137 24.58 -1.63 -37.56
C ASP A 137 24.08 -0.23 -37.94
N GLU A 138 23.31 0.41 -37.05
CA GLU A 138 22.69 1.71 -37.29
C GLU A 138 23.61 2.87 -36.86
N VAL A 139 23.66 3.92 -37.70
CA VAL A 139 24.35 5.17 -37.37
C VAL A 139 23.39 6.09 -36.62
N ILE A 140 23.65 6.31 -35.35
CA ILE A 140 22.90 7.22 -34.50
C ILE A 140 23.40 8.66 -34.71
N PRO A 141 22.53 9.59 -35.18
CA PRO A 141 22.95 10.92 -35.55
C PRO A 141 23.33 11.78 -34.34
N ASN A 142 22.62 11.63 -33.22
CA ASN A 142 22.77 12.45 -32.02
C ASN A 142 22.81 11.57 -30.77
N VAL A 143 23.91 11.65 -30.02
CA VAL A 143 24.13 10.91 -28.77
C VAL A 143 24.48 11.88 -27.65
N ILE A 144 23.81 11.72 -26.50
CA ILE A 144 24.22 12.37 -25.25
C ILE A 144 25.15 11.41 -24.49
N GLU A 145 26.38 11.85 -24.22
CA GLU A 145 27.33 11.18 -23.34
C GLU A 145 27.29 11.84 -21.95
N ILE A 146 26.95 11.06 -20.93
CA ILE A 146 26.80 11.49 -19.54
C ILE A 146 27.89 10.78 -18.72
N THR A 147 28.80 11.54 -18.10
CA THR A 147 29.84 10.99 -17.23
C THR A 147 29.51 11.29 -15.78
N MET A 148 29.45 10.22 -14.96
CA MET A 148 29.06 10.27 -13.56
C MET A 148 30.14 9.63 -12.69
N ASP A 149 30.49 10.25 -11.57
CA ASP A 149 31.26 9.60 -10.50
C ASP A 149 30.41 8.49 -9.86
N LYS A 150 30.91 7.25 -9.84
CA LYS A 150 30.15 6.08 -9.37
C LYS A 150 29.72 6.15 -7.91
N GLU A 151 30.44 6.91 -7.10
CA GLU A 151 30.27 6.98 -5.65
C GLU A 151 29.43 8.18 -5.20
N ASN A 152 29.52 9.28 -5.94
CA ASN A 152 29.01 10.58 -5.53
C ASN A 152 27.92 11.15 -6.45
N GLU A 153 27.72 10.55 -7.61
CA GLU A 153 26.81 11.02 -8.64
C GLU A 153 25.93 9.87 -9.14
N GLY A 154 25.17 10.12 -10.21
CA GLY A 154 24.21 9.19 -10.76
C GLY A 154 22.79 9.51 -10.34
N ASN A 155 21.97 8.47 -10.20
CA ASN A 155 20.56 8.60 -9.92
C ASN A 155 20.32 9.11 -8.49
N ILE A 156 19.47 10.13 -8.38
CA ILE A 156 19.05 10.70 -7.09
C ILE A 156 17.53 10.63 -6.85
N ASP A 157 16.74 10.44 -7.92
CA ASP A 157 15.29 10.23 -7.87
C ASP A 157 14.83 9.47 -9.14
N GLY A 158 13.67 8.81 -9.08
CA GLY A 158 13.15 8.01 -10.19
C GLY A 158 13.82 6.63 -10.35
N GLY A 159 14.53 6.15 -9.33
CA GLY A 159 15.26 4.88 -9.41
C GLY A 159 14.38 3.64 -9.59
N HIS A 160 13.18 3.62 -8.99
CA HIS A 160 12.20 2.57 -9.26
C HIS A 160 11.77 2.59 -10.73
N THR A 161 11.47 3.77 -11.26
CA THR A 161 11.11 3.96 -12.68
C THR A 161 12.20 3.39 -13.58
N TYR A 162 13.46 3.70 -13.30
CA TYR A 162 14.59 3.16 -14.04
C TYR A 162 14.67 1.63 -14.01
N LYS A 163 14.63 1.00 -12.83
CA LYS A 163 14.70 -0.47 -12.73
C LYS A 163 13.55 -1.17 -13.45
N ILE A 164 12.33 -0.66 -13.31
CA ILE A 164 11.14 -1.23 -13.97
C ILE A 164 11.25 -1.13 -15.49
N ILE A 165 11.73 0.01 -15.99
CA ILE A 165 11.99 0.18 -17.43
C ILE A 165 13.04 -0.83 -17.87
N LYS A 166 14.19 -0.89 -17.18
CA LYS A 166 15.26 -1.83 -17.50
C LYS A 166 14.73 -3.27 -17.55
N ASP A 167 14.08 -3.75 -16.50
CA ASP A 167 13.58 -5.13 -16.43
C ASP A 167 12.54 -5.42 -17.51
N THR A 168 11.65 -4.46 -17.78
CA THR A 168 10.66 -4.60 -18.85
C THR A 168 11.33 -4.68 -20.21
N VAL A 169 12.27 -3.77 -20.50
CA VAL A 169 13.01 -3.74 -21.76
C VAL A 169 13.86 -4.98 -21.95
N MET A 170 14.55 -5.47 -20.90
CA MET A 170 15.34 -6.70 -20.97
C MET A 170 14.45 -7.93 -21.28
N ASN A 171 13.25 -8.00 -20.69
CA ASN A 171 12.28 -9.05 -21.01
C ASN A 171 11.75 -8.94 -22.45
N PHE A 172 11.50 -7.73 -22.95
CA PHE A 172 11.07 -7.50 -24.32
C PHE A 172 12.17 -7.90 -25.31
N LYS A 173 13.43 -7.47 -25.08
CA LYS A 173 14.59 -7.88 -25.89
C LYS A 173 14.75 -9.40 -25.95
N LYS A 174 14.59 -10.12 -24.81
CA LYS A 174 14.64 -11.60 -24.76
C LYS A 174 13.55 -12.28 -25.61
N LYS A 175 12.43 -11.60 -25.84
CA LYS A 175 11.32 -12.07 -26.68
C LYS A 175 11.34 -11.52 -28.10
N GLU A 176 12.39 -10.77 -28.47
CA GLU A 176 12.46 -10.03 -29.73
C GLU A 176 11.29 -9.05 -29.93
N GLU A 177 10.74 -8.55 -28.83
CA GLU A 177 9.67 -7.56 -28.79
C GLU A 177 10.23 -6.14 -28.68
N TYR A 178 9.42 -5.16 -29.08
CA TYR A 178 9.74 -3.73 -29.01
C TYR A 178 8.69 -2.98 -28.20
N LEU A 179 9.14 -2.06 -27.35
CA LEU A 179 8.28 -1.19 -26.55
C LEU A 179 8.51 0.26 -26.94
N ASP A 180 7.51 0.88 -27.56
CA ASP A 180 7.55 2.30 -27.92
C ASP A 180 7.06 3.16 -26.74
N ALA A 181 8.01 3.77 -26.05
CA ALA A 181 7.74 4.70 -24.96
C ALA A 181 8.96 5.59 -24.68
N TYR A 182 8.70 6.75 -24.10
CA TYR A 182 9.74 7.70 -23.69
C TYR A 182 9.68 7.97 -22.20
N VAL A 183 10.84 8.21 -21.59
CA VAL A 183 10.95 8.65 -20.20
C VAL A 183 11.74 9.95 -20.14
N ARG A 184 11.32 10.88 -19.28
CA ARG A 184 12.04 12.15 -19.07
C ARG A 184 13.29 11.91 -18.24
N PHE A 185 14.42 12.44 -18.69
CA PHE A 185 15.66 12.60 -17.94
C PHE A 185 15.81 14.06 -17.54
N GLU A 186 16.10 14.32 -16.26
CA GLU A 186 16.58 15.60 -15.75
C GLU A 186 18.00 15.40 -15.22
N ILE A 187 18.99 16.04 -15.82
CA ILE A 187 20.41 15.84 -15.50
C ILE A 187 21.00 17.16 -15.03
N THR A 188 21.42 17.22 -13.77
CA THR A 188 22.10 18.40 -13.23
C THR A 188 23.62 18.18 -13.29
N VAL A 189 24.35 19.13 -13.85
CA VAL A 189 25.83 19.18 -13.80
C VAL A 189 26.32 20.41 -13.06
N ASN A 190 27.61 20.44 -12.70
CA ASN A 190 28.26 21.53 -11.95
C ASN A 190 27.57 21.83 -10.59
N PHE A 191 27.07 20.79 -9.92
CA PHE A 191 26.34 20.93 -8.66
C PHE A 191 26.96 20.09 -7.54
N HIS A 192 27.36 20.75 -6.45
CA HIS A 192 28.06 20.10 -5.33
C HIS A 192 27.12 19.58 -4.22
N GLY A 193 25.83 19.95 -4.23
CA GLY A 193 24.88 19.67 -3.14
C GLY A 193 24.07 18.38 -3.30
N VAL A 194 24.65 17.31 -3.88
CA VAL A 194 23.92 16.11 -4.34
C VAL A 194 23.00 15.53 -3.26
N SER A 195 23.52 15.31 -2.05
CA SER A 195 22.74 14.76 -0.93
C SER A 195 21.54 15.64 -0.55
N ARG A 196 21.73 16.97 -0.52
CA ARG A 196 20.65 17.92 -0.18
C ARG A 196 19.57 17.93 -1.24
N LEU A 197 19.95 17.83 -2.52
CA LEU A 197 19.00 17.75 -3.62
C LEU A 197 18.20 16.44 -3.58
N ALA A 198 18.88 15.32 -3.28
CA ALA A 198 18.22 14.03 -3.07
C ALA A 198 17.22 14.10 -1.91
N GLU A 199 17.61 14.62 -0.74
CA GLU A 199 16.71 14.80 0.42
C GLU A 199 15.50 15.69 0.10
N ALA A 200 15.71 16.83 -0.58
CA ALA A 200 14.65 17.75 -0.94
C ALA A 200 13.63 17.14 -1.92
N ARG A 201 14.09 16.31 -2.86
CA ARG A 201 13.21 15.59 -3.81
C ARG A 201 12.38 14.51 -3.11
N ASN A 202 12.87 13.99 -1.98
CA ASN A 202 12.24 12.90 -1.24
C ASN A 202 11.32 13.34 -0.09
N THR A 203 11.41 14.59 0.36
CA THR A 203 10.65 15.14 1.49
C THR A 203 9.28 15.74 1.12
N SER A 204 8.72 15.41 -0.04
CA SER A 204 7.34 15.79 -0.34
C SER A 204 6.37 15.02 0.57
N ALA A 205 6.10 15.57 1.75
CA ALA A 205 5.03 15.15 2.64
C ALA A 205 3.70 15.36 1.91
N GLN A 206 3.30 14.36 1.12
CA GLN A 206 1.98 14.34 0.55
C GLN A 206 0.99 14.18 1.69
N VAL A 207 0.04 15.09 1.78
CA VAL A 207 -1.19 14.88 2.54
C VAL A 207 -1.92 13.73 1.84
N LEU A 208 -1.84 12.54 2.44
CA LEU A 208 -2.44 11.32 1.89
C LEU A 208 -3.95 11.35 2.14
N SER A 209 -4.69 12.07 1.30
CA SER A 209 -6.13 11.87 1.24
C SER A 209 -6.43 10.49 0.61
N ARG A 210 -7.50 9.82 1.05
CA ARG A 210 -7.91 8.50 0.52
C ARG A 210 -7.97 8.48 -1.02
N SER A 211 -8.45 9.56 -1.62
CA SER A 211 -8.60 9.69 -3.07
C SER A 211 -7.24 9.74 -3.77
N ILE A 212 -6.27 10.47 -3.20
CA ILE A 212 -4.90 10.55 -3.73
C ILE A 212 -4.23 9.18 -3.63
N VAL A 213 -4.34 8.52 -2.47
CA VAL A 213 -3.78 7.18 -2.24
C VAL A 213 -4.36 6.18 -3.24
N ASN A 214 -5.68 6.19 -3.46
CA ASN A 214 -6.33 5.34 -4.44
C ASN A 214 -5.89 5.64 -5.88
N LEU A 215 -5.81 6.91 -6.28
CA LEU A 215 -5.28 7.31 -7.60
C LEU A 215 -3.84 6.83 -7.80
N GLN A 216 -3.07 6.77 -6.72
CA GLN A 216 -1.70 6.29 -6.74
C GLN A 216 -1.57 4.75 -6.71
N GLY A 217 -2.70 4.02 -6.66
CA GLY A 217 -2.71 2.56 -6.56
C GLY A 217 -2.49 2.03 -5.14
N GLY A 218 -2.42 2.90 -4.13
CA GLY A 218 -2.12 2.57 -2.73
C GLY A 218 -2.90 1.38 -2.17
N PHE A 219 -4.14 1.21 -2.61
CA PHE A 219 -5.04 0.15 -2.18
C PHE A 219 -5.10 -1.07 -3.11
N ASP A 220 -4.23 -1.19 -4.11
CA ASP A 220 -4.33 -2.27 -5.10
C ASP A 220 -4.13 -3.66 -4.48
N ILE A 221 -3.18 -3.82 -3.55
CA ILE A 221 -3.03 -5.05 -2.76
C ILE A 221 -4.32 -5.34 -1.98
N LEU A 222 -4.90 -4.33 -1.33
CA LEU A 222 -6.13 -4.52 -0.57
C LEU A 222 -7.33 -4.89 -1.47
N LYS A 223 -7.43 -4.33 -2.68
CA LYS A 223 -8.47 -4.69 -3.66
C LYS A 223 -8.34 -6.15 -4.11
N GLU A 224 -7.12 -6.62 -4.32
CA GLU A 224 -6.81 -8.01 -4.68
C GLU A 224 -7.22 -8.96 -3.56
N LEU A 225 -6.81 -8.67 -2.32
CA LEU A 225 -7.13 -9.50 -1.15
C LEU A 225 -8.63 -9.64 -0.85
N ILE A 226 -9.46 -8.70 -1.31
CA ILE A 226 -10.90 -8.71 -1.06
C ILE A 226 -11.75 -8.94 -2.31
N SER A 227 -11.15 -9.20 -3.48
CA SER A 227 -11.88 -9.23 -4.77
C SER A 227 -13.03 -10.25 -4.77
N GLU A 228 -12.82 -11.40 -4.14
CA GLU A 228 -13.81 -12.48 -4.09
C GLU A 228 -14.81 -12.33 -2.93
N LEU A 229 -14.67 -11.29 -2.10
CA LEU A 229 -15.57 -11.07 -0.96
C LEU A 229 -16.88 -10.41 -1.40
N PRO A 230 -18.01 -10.76 -0.77
CA PRO A 230 -19.33 -10.32 -1.21
C PRO A 230 -19.53 -8.80 -1.20
N PHE A 231 -18.74 -8.07 -0.40
CA PHE A 231 -18.87 -6.63 -0.22
C PHE A 231 -17.88 -5.80 -1.03
N HIS A 232 -17.01 -6.40 -1.85
CA HIS A 232 -15.90 -5.70 -2.51
C HIS A 232 -16.36 -4.48 -3.33
N ASP A 233 -17.46 -4.61 -4.07
CA ASP A 233 -18.06 -3.51 -4.87
C ASP A 233 -18.64 -2.37 -4.03
N ARG A 234 -18.87 -2.59 -2.74
CA ARG A 234 -19.41 -1.60 -1.80
C ARG A 234 -18.31 -0.80 -1.09
N VAL A 235 -17.03 -1.13 -1.32
CA VAL A 235 -15.88 -0.44 -0.72
C VAL A 235 -15.56 0.86 -1.44
N ALA A 236 -15.64 1.97 -0.72
CA ALA A 236 -15.33 3.32 -1.17
C ALA A 236 -13.85 3.65 -0.94
N TYR A 237 -13.13 3.85 -2.04
CA TYR A 237 -11.74 4.30 -2.08
C TYR A 237 -11.63 5.80 -2.39
N ARG A 238 -12.75 6.46 -2.74
CA ARG A 238 -12.89 7.92 -2.92
C ARG A 238 -14.08 8.45 -2.13
N GLN A 239 -14.08 9.75 -1.84
CA GLN A 239 -15.26 10.38 -1.23
C GLN A 239 -16.45 10.33 -2.20
N PHE A 240 -17.63 9.98 -1.70
CA PHE A 240 -18.89 9.90 -2.45
C PHE A 240 -18.83 8.97 -3.68
N GLU A 241 -18.00 7.93 -3.63
CA GLU A 241 -17.89 6.94 -4.69
C GLU A 241 -19.21 6.20 -4.89
N LYS A 242 -19.58 5.90 -6.15
CA LYS A 242 -20.83 5.22 -6.50
C LYS A 242 -20.55 3.88 -7.19
N HIS A 243 -21.48 2.96 -7.03
CA HIS A 243 -21.67 1.75 -7.84
C HIS A 243 -23.09 1.77 -8.44
N GLU A 244 -23.47 0.74 -9.21
CA GLU A 244 -24.75 0.67 -9.93
C GLU A 244 -25.97 0.91 -9.03
N GLU A 245 -25.95 0.40 -7.79
CA GLU A 245 -27.08 0.49 -6.85
C GLU A 245 -27.02 1.72 -5.91
N GLY A 246 -26.10 2.67 -6.14
CA GLY A 246 -25.99 3.89 -5.33
C GLY A 246 -24.59 4.17 -4.76
N LEU A 247 -24.52 4.87 -3.63
CA LEU A 247 -23.23 5.20 -2.99
C LEU A 247 -22.57 3.93 -2.44
N LYS A 248 -21.25 3.82 -2.60
CA LYS A 248 -20.44 2.83 -1.91
C LYS A 248 -20.39 3.18 -0.43
N MET A 249 -20.91 2.28 0.40
CA MET A 249 -21.22 2.56 1.81
C MET A 249 -20.09 2.18 2.79
N ILE A 250 -19.03 1.51 2.32
CA ILE A 250 -17.97 0.98 3.19
C ILE A 250 -16.68 1.75 2.95
N PRO A 251 -16.30 2.70 3.81
CA PRO A 251 -15.01 3.36 3.70
C PRO A 251 -13.84 2.37 3.78
N VAL A 252 -12.85 2.49 2.89
CA VAL A 252 -11.67 1.59 2.86
C VAL A 252 -10.93 1.53 4.21
N GLU A 253 -10.91 2.61 4.98
CA GLU A 253 -10.31 2.64 6.32
C GLU A 253 -10.96 1.65 7.30
N ASN A 254 -12.24 1.28 7.09
CA ASN A 254 -12.91 0.28 7.93
C ASN A 254 -12.40 -1.13 7.65
N ILE A 255 -12.08 -1.43 6.38
CA ILE A 255 -11.44 -2.70 5.98
C ILE A 255 -10.08 -2.80 6.68
N ILE A 256 -9.24 -1.78 6.51
CA ILE A 256 -7.90 -1.73 7.11
C ILE A 256 -7.99 -1.84 8.63
N ARG A 257 -8.93 -1.12 9.27
CA ARG A 257 -9.11 -1.14 10.73
C ARG A 257 -9.47 -2.53 11.24
N LEU A 258 -10.32 -3.27 10.54
CA LEU A 258 -10.69 -4.62 10.93
C LEU A 258 -9.52 -5.59 10.75
N LEU A 259 -8.79 -5.52 9.64
CA LEU A 259 -7.59 -6.35 9.43
C LEU A 259 -6.48 -6.04 10.45
N ASP A 260 -6.32 -4.77 10.82
CA ASP A 260 -5.35 -4.36 11.84
C ASP A 260 -5.64 -4.98 13.23
N LEU A 261 -6.89 -5.39 13.52
CA LEU A 261 -7.21 -6.12 14.76
C LEU A 261 -6.66 -7.55 14.79
N PHE A 262 -6.32 -8.12 13.64
CA PHE A 262 -5.77 -9.47 13.52
C PHE A 262 -4.28 -9.46 13.15
N ASN A 263 -3.73 -8.31 12.74
CA ASN A 263 -2.31 -8.15 12.48
C ASN A 263 -1.50 -8.29 13.78
N LEU A 264 -0.77 -9.38 13.93
CA LEU A 264 -0.06 -9.75 15.16
C LEU A 264 1.20 -8.91 15.39
N GLU A 265 1.75 -8.26 14.36
CA GLU A 265 2.87 -7.30 14.54
C GLU A 265 2.36 -5.98 15.13
N LYS A 266 1.21 -5.51 14.67
CA LYS A 266 0.59 -4.26 15.15
C LYS A 266 -0.17 -4.44 16.45
N THR A 267 -0.83 -5.58 16.60
CA THR A 267 -1.71 -5.92 17.73
C THR A 267 -1.32 -7.30 18.27
N PRO A 268 -0.12 -7.42 18.88
CA PRO A 268 0.34 -8.70 19.35
C PRO A 268 -0.63 -9.34 20.34
N MET A 269 -0.56 -10.66 20.42
CA MET A 269 -1.20 -11.43 21.48
C MET A 269 -0.71 -10.95 22.85
N TYR A 270 -1.34 -11.41 23.92
CA TYR A 270 -0.82 -11.18 25.27
C TYR A 270 0.68 -11.42 25.34
N SER A 271 1.41 -10.38 25.71
CA SER A 271 2.83 -10.50 25.97
C SER A 271 3.02 -10.94 27.43
N THR A 272 3.43 -12.20 27.60
CA THR A 272 3.98 -12.72 28.85
C THR A 272 5.48 -12.42 28.90
N LEU A 273 5.87 -11.14 28.86
CA LEU A 273 7.27 -10.75 29.06
C LEU A 273 7.83 -11.28 30.39
N SER A 274 6.95 -11.60 31.35
CA SER A 274 7.28 -12.52 32.45
C SER A 274 6.05 -13.35 32.84
N LYS A 275 6.27 -14.48 33.54
CA LYS A 275 5.23 -15.29 34.18
C LYS A 275 4.31 -14.50 35.14
N PHE A 276 4.73 -13.28 35.51
CA PHE A 276 4.08 -12.44 36.52
C PHE A 276 3.58 -11.09 35.99
N SER A 277 3.85 -10.74 34.71
CA SER A 277 3.41 -9.48 34.11
C SER A 277 2.76 -9.75 32.76
N ARG A 278 1.43 -9.64 32.73
CA ARG A 278 0.62 -9.67 31.51
C ARG A 278 0.36 -8.23 31.08
N LYS A 279 1.14 -7.71 30.13
CA LYS A 279 0.84 -6.41 29.54
C LYS A 279 -0.11 -6.63 28.38
N VAL A 280 -1.32 -6.09 28.51
CA VAL A 280 -2.33 -6.22 27.47
C VAL A 280 -1.90 -5.33 26.31
N SER A 281 -1.60 -5.94 25.17
CA SER A 281 -1.43 -5.20 23.94
C SER A 281 -2.81 -4.90 23.39
N ILE A 282 -3.35 -3.76 23.79
CA ILE A 282 -4.57 -3.23 23.21
C ILE A 282 -4.13 -2.56 21.91
N PRO A 283 -4.85 -2.76 20.79
CA PRO A 283 -4.61 -1.95 19.61
C PRO A 283 -4.51 -0.50 20.09
N PRO A 284 -3.42 0.24 19.78
CA PRO A 284 -3.30 1.61 20.28
C PRO A 284 -4.63 2.34 20.01
N MET A 285 -4.96 3.38 20.77
CA MET A 285 -6.20 4.18 20.53
C MET A 285 -6.36 4.65 19.05
N LYS A 286 -5.40 4.36 18.16
CA LYS A 286 -5.48 4.18 16.70
C LYS A 286 -6.77 3.61 16.12
N TRP A 287 -7.56 2.80 16.82
CA TRP A 287 -8.90 2.45 16.30
C TRP A 287 -9.85 3.65 16.32
N ALA A 288 -9.67 4.59 17.25
CA ALA A 288 -10.33 5.89 17.29
C ALA A 288 -9.54 6.97 16.51
N SER A 289 -8.41 6.63 15.89
CA SER A 289 -7.71 7.57 15.02
C SER A 289 -8.51 7.84 13.75
N GLY A 290 -8.36 9.07 13.24
CA GLY A 290 -8.94 9.47 11.98
C GLY A 290 -8.45 8.59 10.82
N ALA A 291 -9.28 8.50 9.77
CA ALA A 291 -9.03 7.69 8.58
C ALA A 291 -7.63 7.88 7.99
N GLU A 292 -7.10 9.10 8.03
CA GLU A 292 -5.77 9.45 7.50
C GLU A 292 -4.63 8.68 8.19
N GLN A 293 -4.66 8.56 9.53
CA GLN A 293 -3.62 7.86 10.27
C GLN A 293 -3.64 6.35 9.98
N ILE A 294 -4.83 5.78 9.78
CA ILE A 294 -5.01 4.37 9.44
C ILE A 294 -4.47 4.10 8.04
N ILE A 295 -4.85 4.93 7.07
CA ILE A 295 -4.38 4.83 5.69
C ILE A 295 -2.86 5.01 5.64
N LYS A 296 -2.31 6.00 6.34
CA LYS A 296 -0.87 6.22 6.44
C LYS A 296 -0.16 4.98 7.00
N SER A 297 -0.65 4.41 8.10
CA SER A 297 -0.05 3.22 8.70
C SER A 297 -0.11 1.99 7.80
N TYR A 298 -1.18 1.83 7.01
CA TYR A 298 -1.29 0.77 6.01
C TYR A 298 -0.28 0.97 4.89
N ILE A 299 -0.21 2.18 4.31
CA ILE A 299 0.72 2.48 3.22
C ILE A 299 2.17 2.32 3.66
N THR A 300 2.53 2.81 4.85
CA THR A 300 3.88 2.61 5.40
C THR A 300 4.22 1.13 5.51
N GLU A 301 3.32 0.27 6.00
CA GLU A 301 3.61 -1.17 6.09
C GLU A 301 3.76 -1.82 4.70
N ILE A 302 2.94 -1.43 3.71
CA ILE A 302 3.09 -1.92 2.33
C ILE A 302 4.44 -1.48 1.73
N GLU A 303 4.84 -0.23 1.95
CA GLU A 303 6.09 0.33 1.46
C GLU A 303 7.30 -0.31 2.15
N THR A 304 7.29 -0.43 3.48
CA THR A 304 8.36 -1.08 4.26
C THR A 304 8.48 -2.56 3.91
N ALA A 305 7.36 -3.30 3.80
CA ALA A 305 7.41 -4.70 3.39
C ALA A 305 8.02 -4.86 1.99
N ALA A 306 7.70 -3.93 1.09
CA ALA A 306 8.36 -3.86 -0.19
C ALA A 306 9.87 -3.57 -0.01
N GLU A 307 10.28 -2.52 0.69
CA GLU A 307 11.71 -2.22 0.90
C GLU A 307 12.50 -3.42 1.45
N GLU A 308 11.89 -4.19 2.36
CA GLU A 308 12.46 -5.39 2.98
C GLU A 308 12.31 -6.68 2.14
N GLU A 309 11.81 -6.57 0.91
CA GLU A 309 11.54 -7.67 -0.04
C GLU A 309 10.69 -8.83 0.50
N ARG A 310 9.90 -8.57 1.55
CA ARG A 310 9.01 -9.54 2.20
C ARG A 310 7.56 -9.31 1.82
N ASP A 311 6.73 -10.28 2.14
CA ASP A 311 5.29 -10.06 2.13
C ASP A 311 4.89 -9.11 3.28
N SER A 312 3.97 -8.20 2.96
CA SER A 312 3.33 -7.37 3.98
C SER A 312 2.48 -8.24 4.91
N GLU A 313 2.28 -7.79 6.14
CA GLU A 313 1.42 -8.51 7.08
C GLU A 313 -0.02 -8.67 6.55
N TYR A 314 -0.49 -7.77 5.66
CA TYR A 314 -1.80 -7.91 5.00
C TYR A 314 -1.84 -9.06 4.00
N ILE A 315 -0.78 -9.26 3.22
CA ILE A 315 -0.67 -10.39 2.28
C ILE A 315 -0.59 -11.70 3.08
N LYS A 316 0.20 -11.73 4.16
CA LYS A 316 0.30 -12.92 5.03
C LYS A 316 -1.04 -13.31 5.67
N MET A 317 -1.99 -12.39 5.78
CA MET A 317 -3.34 -12.65 6.30
C MET A 317 -4.34 -13.18 5.27
N GLU A 318 -4.00 -13.27 3.99
CA GLU A 318 -4.90 -13.64 2.88
C GLU A 318 -5.84 -14.80 3.22
N LYS A 319 -5.29 -15.89 3.80
CA LYS A 319 -6.05 -17.11 4.14
C LYS A 319 -7.16 -16.90 5.18
N ILE A 320 -6.99 -15.98 6.12
CA ILE A 320 -7.97 -15.74 7.21
C ILE A 320 -8.88 -14.54 6.94
N ILE A 321 -8.58 -13.72 5.93
CA ILE A 321 -9.36 -12.53 5.57
C ILE A 321 -10.86 -12.85 5.37
N PRO A 322 -11.26 -13.87 4.59
CA PRO A 322 -12.68 -14.19 4.42
C PRO A 322 -13.39 -14.50 5.75
N ASP A 323 -12.72 -15.25 6.63
CA ASP A 323 -13.27 -15.64 7.94
C ASP A 323 -13.46 -14.43 8.86
N ILE A 324 -12.50 -13.48 8.87
CA ILE A 324 -12.61 -12.25 9.68
C ILE A 324 -13.90 -11.49 9.34
N PHE A 325 -14.22 -11.34 8.05
CA PHE A 325 -15.44 -10.64 7.61
C PHE A 325 -16.72 -11.48 7.83
N SER A 326 -16.62 -12.81 7.73
CA SER A 326 -17.70 -13.74 8.06
C SER A 326 -18.08 -13.63 9.54
N VAL A 327 -17.09 -13.70 10.44
CA VAL A 327 -17.25 -13.55 11.88
C VAL A 327 -17.81 -12.18 12.26
N TYR A 328 -17.35 -11.10 11.62
CA TYR A 328 -17.94 -9.77 11.84
C TYR A 328 -19.43 -9.76 11.53
N SER A 329 -19.80 -10.30 10.36
CA SER A 329 -21.19 -10.35 9.91
C SER A 329 -22.05 -11.23 10.84
N PHE A 330 -21.49 -12.33 11.35
CA PHE A 330 -22.11 -13.16 12.37
C PHE A 330 -22.38 -12.37 13.65
N LEU A 331 -21.38 -11.65 14.19
CA LEU A 331 -21.53 -10.86 15.41
C LEU A 331 -22.56 -9.74 15.25
N GLU A 332 -22.46 -8.96 14.16
CA GLU A 332 -23.38 -7.87 13.86
C GLU A 332 -24.85 -8.35 13.81
N LYS A 333 -25.08 -9.55 13.28
CA LYS A 333 -26.42 -10.14 13.20
C LYS A 333 -26.89 -10.73 14.53
N ASN A 334 -26.03 -11.42 15.27
CA ASN A 334 -26.45 -12.32 16.35
C ASN A 334 -26.25 -11.74 17.77
N ILE A 335 -25.46 -10.67 17.97
CA ILE A 335 -25.28 -10.03 19.28
C ILE A 335 -26.61 -9.77 20.03
N PRO A 336 -27.66 -9.21 19.39
CA PRO A 336 -28.92 -8.96 20.08
C PRO A 336 -29.59 -10.23 20.60
N GLU A 337 -29.56 -11.31 19.82
CA GLU A 337 -30.18 -12.59 20.18
C GLU A 337 -29.39 -13.29 21.29
N ILE A 338 -28.06 -13.37 21.14
CA ILE A 338 -27.17 -13.98 22.13
C ILE A 338 -27.29 -13.25 23.48
N TYR A 339 -27.31 -11.92 23.47
CA TYR A 339 -27.51 -11.14 24.69
C TYR A 339 -28.85 -11.43 25.38
N ASN A 340 -29.93 -11.56 24.60
CA ASN A 340 -31.26 -11.88 25.13
C ASN A 340 -31.31 -13.29 25.73
N LYS A 341 -30.72 -14.28 25.05
CA LYS A 341 -30.61 -15.67 25.55
C LYS A 341 -29.94 -15.71 26.92
N VAL A 342 -28.78 -15.05 27.06
CA VAL A 342 -28.03 -15.04 28.33
C VAL A 342 -28.79 -14.35 29.46
N GLY A 343 -29.42 -13.21 29.18
CA GLY A 343 -30.14 -12.47 30.22
C GLY A 343 -31.48 -13.08 30.62
N SER A 344 -32.08 -13.93 29.79
CA SER A 344 -33.32 -14.66 30.13
C SER A 344 -33.21 -15.58 31.36
N GLY A 345 -31.99 -15.98 31.73
CA GLY A 345 -31.70 -16.78 32.94
C GLY A 345 -31.37 -15.97 34.20
N ASN A 346 -31.21 -14.64 34.12
CA ASN A 346 -30.80 -13.80 35.25
C ASN A 346 -31.89 -12.77 35.62
N SER A 347 -32.40 -12.86 36.85
CA SER A 347 -33.46 -11.98 37.40
C SER A 347 -33.09 -10.49 37.52
N SER A 348 -31.86 -10.11 37.15
CA SER A 348 -31.25 -8.79 37.38
C SER A 348 -31.21 -7.92 36.11
N GLY A 349 -32.29 -7.88 35.32
CA GLY A 349 -32.51 -6.84 34.30
C GLY A 349 -31.57 -6.85 33.07
N GLY A 350 -30.78 -7.90 32.88
CA GLY A 350 -30.08 -8.20 31.62
C GLY A 350 -30.99 -9.00 30.68
N GLY A 351 -30.80 -8.88 29.36
CA GLY A 351 -31.47 -9.78 28.40
C GLY A 351 -32.62 -9.20 27.57
N ASN A 352 -32.68 -7.87 27.41
CA ASN A 352 -33.59 -7.28 26.43
C ASN A 352 -32.88 -6.17 25.63
N TYR A 353 -32.21 -6.58 24.56
CA TYR A 353 -31.45 -5.71 23.67
C TYR A 353 -32.32 -4.58 23.10
N ALA A 354 -33.58 -4.86 22.79
CA ALA A 354 -34.51 -3.90 22.17
C ALA A 354 -34.83 -2.68 23.06
N LEU A 355 -34.64 -2.80 24.38
CA LEU A 355 -34.87 -1.71 25.33
C LEU A 355 -33.63 -0.83 25.53
N ILE A 356 -32.48 -1.19 24.96
CA ILE A 356 -31.25 -0.43 25.11
C ILE A 356 -31.29 0.79 24.18
N SER A 357 -30.87 1.95 24.68
CA SER A 357 -30.96 3.23 23.95
C SER A 357 -30.32 3.19 22.57
N PHE A 358 -29.15 2.56 22.43
CA PHE A 358 -28.41 2.43 21.18
C PHE A 358 -28.91 1.32 20.24
N SER A 359 -29.90 0.50 20.65
CA SER A 359 -30.50 -0.54 19.79
C SER A 359 -31.55 0.01 18.83
N LYS A 360 -31.99 1.25 19.06
CA LYS A 360 -33.00 1.94 18.26
C LYS A 360 -32.37 2.36 16.94
N SER A 361 -32.96 1.95 15.83
CA SER A 361 -32.67 2.58 14.54
C SER A 361 -33.72 3.65 14.28
N ASP A 362 -33.31 4.80 13.77
CA ASP A 362 -34.23 5.86 13.35
C ASP A 362 -35.05 5.50 12.09
N LYS A 363 -34.78 4.34 11.47
CA LYS A 363 -35.41 3.90 10.22
C LYS A 363 -36.61 2.97 10.47
N LYS A 364 -37.67 3.16 9.66
CA LYS A 364 -38.71 2.13 9.45
C LYS A 364 -38.06 0.84 8.95
N ALA A 365 -38.75 -0.30 9.08
CA ALA A 365 -38.29 -1.55 8.50
C ALA A 365 -37.90 -1.33 7.02
N LEU A 366 -36.68 -1.73 6.67
CA LEU A 366 -36.11 -1.66 5.33
C LEU A 366 -36.77 -2.70 4.43
N PHE A 367 -36.92 -3.94 4.90
CA PHE A 367 -37.65 -5.03 4.25
C PHE A 367 -38.09 -6.10 5.29
N ASP A 368 -39.27 -6.71 5.11
CA ASP A 368 -39.93 -7.74 5.91
C ASP A 368 -40.07 -7.48 7.43
N SER A 369 -38.96 -7.36 8.14
CA SER A 369 -38.88 -6.91 9.54
C SER A 369 -37.49 -6.36 9.90
N TYR A 370 -36.56 -6.38 8.96
CA TYR A 370 -35.19 -5.95 9.12
C TYR A 370 -35.10 -4.43 8.98
N ARG A 371 -34.28 -3.81 9.82
CA ARG A 371 -34.08 -2.36 9.85
C ARG A 371 -32.88 -1.94 9.02
N ASN A 372 -31.96 -2.87 8.79
CA ASN A 372 -30.76 -2.67 7.99
C ASN A 372 -30.23 -4.03 7.48
N ILE A 373 -29.10 -4.02 6.79
CA ILE A 373 -28.32 -5.21 6.41
C ILE A 373 -26.95 -5.21 7.10
N THR A 374 -26.30 -6.37 7.19
CA THR A 374 -24.93 -6.47 7.69
C THR A 374 -23.98 -5.66 6.83
N THR A 375 -23.02 -5.00 7.47
CA THR A 375 -22.06 -4.07 6.87
C THR A 375 -21.31 -4.71 5.71
N TYR A 376 -20.77 -5.93 5.91
CA TYR A 376 -19.95 -6.65 4.94
C TYR A 376 -20.75 -7.69 4.10
N SER A 377 -22.05 -7.46 3.88
CA SER A 377 -22.84 -8.23 2.91
C SER A 377 -22.67 -7.74 1.46
N ASN A 378 -23.31 -8.42 0.51
CA ASN A 378 -23.39 -7.99 -0.89
C ASN A 378 -24.42 -6.88 -1.16
N GLY A 379 -25.00 -6.26 -0.14
CA GLY A 379 -25.97 -5.16 -0.34
C GLY A 379 -27.40 -5.61 -0.62
N LYS A 380 -27.63 -6.87 -0.99
CA LYS A 380 -28.97 -7.37 -1.35
C LYS A 380 -29.90 -7.40 -0.14
N LEU A 381 -31.15 -6.98 -0.35
CA LEU A 381 -32.22 -6.99 0.66
C LEU A 381 -32.82 -8.40 0.79
N ILE A 382 -32.08 -9.29 1.45
CA ILE A 382 -32.47 -10.69 1.71
C ILE A 382 -32.28 -11.04 3.18
N ASP A 383 -33.05 -11.99 3.69
CA ASP A 383 -33.02 -12.45 5.10
C ASP A 383 -31.62 -12.82 5.60
N LYS A 384 -30.79 -13.39 4.72
CA LYS A 384 -29.39 -13.72 5.03
C LYS A 384 -28.61 -12.49 5.49
N ASN A 385 -28.84 -11.34 4.88
CA ASN A 385 -28.15 -10.08 5.15
C ASN A 385 -28.87 -9.23 6.21
N GLY A 386 -30.15 -9.46 6.47
CA GLY A 386 -30.97 -8.59 7.31
C GLY A 386 -30.54 -8.57 8.80
N ILE A 387 -30.55 -7.37 9.39
CA ILE A 387 -30.40 -7.14 10.83
C ILE A 387 -31.61 -6.39 11.41
N ARG A 388 -32.10 -6.85 12.57
CA ARG A 388 -33.31 -6.30 13.23
C ARG A 388 -33.00 -5.16 14.19
N TYR A 389 -31.79 -5.17 14.75
CA TYR A 389 -31.29 -4.13 15.64
C TYR A 389 -29.94 -3.65 15.11
N GLU A 390 -29.67 -2.37 15.27
CA GLU A 390 -28.33 -1.84 15.00
C GLU A 390 -27.40 -2.23 16.15
N VAL A 391 -26.22 -2.73 15.81
CA VAL A 391 -25.16 -3.03 16.76
C VAL A 391 -24.03 -2.04 16.53
N PRO A 392 -23.81 -1.08 17.45
CA PRO A 392 -22.72 -0.12 17.33
C PRO A 392 -21.36 -0.83 17.20
N GLY A 393 -20.51 -0.33 16.31
CA GLY A 393 -19.16 -0.89 16.11
C GLY A 393 -18.33 -0.94 17.39
N GLY A 394 -18.57 -0.05 18.36
CA GLY A 394 -17.90 -0.05 19.66
C GLY A 394 -18.24 -1.26 20.55
N ILE A 395 -19.33 -1.98 20.26
CA ILE A 395 -19.64 -3.27 20.90
C ILE A 395 -18.91 -4.41 20.19
N ILE A 396 -18.92 -4.43 18.86
CA ILE A 396 -18.35 -5.50 18.06
C ILE A 396 -16.82 -5.53 18.20
N GLN A 397 -16.17 -4.36 18.20
CA GLN A 397 -14.71 -4.25 18.10
C GLN A 397 -13.92 -4.97 19.20
N PRO A 398 -14.21 -4.80 20.51
CA PRO A 398 -13.50 -5.52 21.56
C PRO A 398 -13.68 -7.04 21.47
N ILE A 399 -14.87 -7.48 21.01
CA ILE A 399 -15.23 -8.89 20.88
C ILE A 399 -14.50 -9.53 19.69
N ILE A 400 -14.66 -8.96 18.49
CA ILE A 400 -13.98 -9.51 17.31
C ILE A 400 -12.47 -9.37 17.40
N GLY A 401 -11.99 -8.25 17.96
CA GLY A 401 -10.57 -8.02 18.13
C GLY A 401 -9.93 -8.98 19.13
N SER A 402 -10.67 -9.54 20.11
CA SER A 402 -10.11 -10.54 21.01
C SER A 402 -9.91 -11.90 20.34
N LEU A 403 -10.68 -12.21 19.29
CA LEU A 403 -10.50 -13.45 18.50
C LEU A 403 -9.12 -13.57 17.83
N ARG A 404 -8.33 -12.49 17.74
CA ARG A 404 -6.91 -12.58 17.36
C ARG A 404 -6.09 -13.51 18.26
N MET A 405 -6.56 -13.78 19.48
CA MET A 405 -5.95 -14.77 20.37
C MET A 405 -6.03 -16.20 19.80
N LEU A 406 -6.96 -16.45 18.89
CA LEU A 406 -7.14 -17.71 18.18
C LEU A 406 -6.43 -17.74 16.83
N VAL A 407 -5.55 -16.76 16.56
CA VAL A 407 -4.74 -16.68 15.34
C VAL A 407 -3.27 -16.89 15.68
N THR A 408 -2.55 -17.58 14.79
CA THR A 408 -1.11 -17.83 14.85
C THR A 408 -0.49 -17.63 13.46
N LYS A 409 0.84 -17.67 13.38
CA LYS A 409 1.56 -17.80 12.11
C LYS A 409 2.02 -19.25 11.93
N ASN A 410 1.95 -19.78 10.72
CA ASN A 410 2.57 -21.06 10.34
C ASN A 410 4.08 -20.89 10.12
N ASP A 411 4.78 -21.97 9.77
CA ASP A 411 6.23 -21.96 9.54
C ASP A 411 6.65 -21.05 8.36
N GLU A 412 5.74 -20.79 7.41
CA GLU A 412 5.93 -19.87 6.28
C GLU A 412 5.63 -18.40 6.66
N GLY A 413 5.22 -18.14 7.90
CA GLY A 413 4.86 -16.82 8.39
C GLY A 413 3.45 -16.35 8.00
N GLN A 414 2.63 -17.19 7.37
CA GLN A 414 1.24 -16.90 7.02
C GLN A 414 0.33 -17.06 8.22
N TYR A 415 -0.69 -16.22 8.31
CA TYR A 415 -1.64 -16.25 9.41
C TYR A 415 -2.63 -17.40 9.21
N THR A 416 -2.91 -18.12 10.29
CA THR A 416 -3.89 -19.21 10.34
C THR A 416 -4.63 -19.16 11.68
N TRP A 417 -5.85 -19.68 11.70
CA TRP A 417 -6.52 -20.02 12.97
C TRP A 417 -5.77 -21.14 13.69
N ILE A 418 -5.87 -21.19 15.02
CA ILE A 418 -5.29 -22.28 15.81
C ILE A 418 -5.96 -23.62 15.48
N SER A 419 -5.22 -24.71 15.64
CA SER A 419 -5.79 -26.06 15.50
C SER A 419 -6.95 -26.27 16.47
N GLY A 420 -8.06 -26.82 15.96
CA GLY A 420 -9.27 -27.11 16.74
C GLY A 420 -10.32 -26.02 16.74
N PHE A 421 -10.06 -24.86 16.12
CA PHE A 421 -11.05 -23.80 15.97
C PHE A 421 -11.41 -23.61 14.49
N ASP A 422 -12.71 -23.68 14.19
CA ASP A 422 -13.25 -23.30 12.89
C ASP A 422 -14.11 -22.02 13.05
N PRO A 423 -13.70 -20.86 12.49
CA PRO A 423 -14.46 -19.61 12.59
C PRO A 423 -15.84 -19.68 11.92
N ASN A 424 -16.09 -20.65 11.03
CA ASN A 424 -17.37 -20.84 10.36
C ASN A 424 -18.30 -21.80 11.12
N ASN A 425 -17.82 -22.46 12.18
CA ASN A 425 -18.66 -23.20 13.12
C ASN A 425 -19.42 -22.23 14.03
N HIS A 426 -20.55 -21.73 13.55
CA HIS A 426 -21.34 -20.72 14.27
C HIS A 426 -21.81 -21.15 15.67
N SER A 427 -21.99 -22.45 15.93
CA SER A 427 -22.41 -22.93 17.25
C SER A 427 -21.27 -22.78 18.27
N GLU A 428 -20.07 -23.22 17.90
CA GLU A 428 -18.87 -23.07 18.73
C GLU A 428 -18.49 -21.59 18.88
N LEU A 429 -18.59 -20.82 17.79
CA LEU A 429 -18.37 -19.38 17.83
C LEU A 429 -19.34 -18.68 18.81
N GLU A 430 -20.65 -18.99 18.76
CA GLU A 430 -21.64 -18.46 19.70
C GLU A 430 -21.25 -18.73 21.16
N GLU A 431 -20.87 -19.97 21.48
CA GLU A 431 -20.45 -20.37 22.83
C GLU A 431 -19.25 -19.55 23.33
N ILE A 432 -18.22 -19.40 22.48
CA ILE A 432 -16.99 -18.67 22.81
C ILE A 432 -17.27 -17.18 23.03
N VAL A 433 -18.10 -16.55 22.18
CA VAL A 433 -18.36 -15.10 22.26
C VAL A 433 -19.47 -14.72 23.23
N GLN A 434 -20.31 -15.67 23.65
CA GLN A 434 -21.41 -15.44 24.59
C GLN A 434 -21.01 -14.67 25.87
N PRO A 435 -19.96 -15.07 26.63
CA PRO A 435 -19.54 -14.34 27.83
C PRO A 435 -19.08 -12.91 27.49
N LEU A 436 -18.41 -12.73 26.35
CA LEU A 436 -17.95 -11.42 25.88
C LEU A 436 -19.13 -10.49 25.55
N ILE A 437 -20.13 -11.00 24.83
CA ILE A 437 -21.33 -10.25 24.46
C ILE A 437 -22.10 -9.84 25.71
N SER A 438 -22.32 -10.77 26.64
CA SER A 438 -23.01 -10.48 27.89
C SER A 438 -22.36 -9.34 28.67
N TYR A 439 -21.04 -9.39 28.82
CA TYR A 439 -20.27 -8.35 29.50
C TYR A 439 -20.30 -7.01 28.75
N ILE A 440 -19.90 -7.00 27.47
CA ILE A 440 -19.72 -5.77 26.68
C ILE A 440 -21.04 -5.03 26.47
N VAL A 441 -22.13 -5.74 26.16
CA VAL A 441 -23.44 -5.09 25.96
C VAL A 441 -23.95 -4.49 27.27
N THR A 442 -23.73 -5.18 28.40
CA THR A 442 -24.09 -4.66 29.73
C THR A 442 -23.30 -3.41 30.07
N LYS A 443 -21.98 -3.41 29.84
CA LYS A 443 -21.14 -2.21 30.06
C LYS A 443 -21.45 -1.07 29.10
N ALA A 444 -21.77 -1.36 27.85
CA ALA A 444 -22.15 -0.35 26.89
C ALA A 444 -23.46 0.35 27.29
N ARG A 445 -24.37 -0.35 27.99
CA ARG A 445 -25.59 0.24 28.56
C ARG A 445 -25.31 1.23 29.69
N GLU A 446 -24.25 1.00 30.47
CA GLU A 446 -23.83 1.86 31.59
C GLU A 446 -23.03 3.09 31.10
N GLU A 447 -22.12 2.91 30.14
CA GLU A 447 -21.10 3.94 29.81
C GLU A 447 -21.17 4.51 28.38
N THR A 448 -21.89 3.86 27.46
CA THR A 448 -21.93 4.00 25.97
C THR A 448 -20.95 3.10 25.19
N PRO A 449 -21.32 2.64 23.97
CA PRO A 449 -20.45 1.82 23.12
C PRO A 449 -19.08 2.43 22.79
N ASP A 450 -19.01 3.75 22.58
CA ASP A 450 -17.76 4.43 22.24
C ASP A 450 -16.78 4.43 23.42
N LYS A 451 -17.26 4.69 24.64
CA LYS A 451 -16.42 4.57 25.84
C LYS A 451 -15.95 3.13 26.04
N VAL A 452 -16.84 2.16 25.81
CA VAL A 452 -16.49 0.75 25.98
C VAL A 452 -15.34 0.34 25.06
N ALA A 453 -15.41 0.72 23.79
CA ALA A 453 -14.35 0.45 22.84
C ALA A 453 -13.02 1.16 23.18
N LYS A 454 -13.07 2.28 23.91
CA LYS A 454 -11.87 3.08 24.29
C LYS A 454 -11.25 2.61 25.60
N SER A 455 -11.96 1.79 26.36
CA SER A 455 -11.56 1.37 27.69
C SER A 455 -10.59 0.20 27.65
N ASN A 456 -9.45 0.39 28.29
CA ASN A 456 -8.48 -0.68 28.44
C ASN A 456 -9.06 -1.86 29.23
N ASP A 457 -9.90 -1.60 30.24
CA ASP A 457 -10.42 -2.64 31.13
C ASP A 457 -11.35 -3.61 30.39
N HIS A 458 -12.17 -3.11 29.45
CA HIS A 458 -13.05 -3.98 28.68
C HIS A 458 -12.28 -4.78 27.62
N TRP A 459 -11.28 -4.20 26.98
CA TRP A 459 -10.36 -4.96 26.12
C TRP A 459 -9.63 -6.03 26.90
N ASN A 460 -9.14 -5.71 28.10
CA ASN A 460 -8.47 -6.68 28.99
C ASN A 460 -9.40 -7.85 29.31
N TYR A 461 -10.65 -7.57 29.68
CA TYR A 461 -11.64 -8.62 29.91
C TYR A 461 -11.81 -9.50 28.67
N CYS A 462 -12.08 -8.91 27.51
CA CYS A 462 -12.32 -9.67 26.28
C CYS A 462 -11.14 -10.56 25.88
N LEU A 463 -9.94 -10.02 26.01
CA LEU A 463 -8.73 -10.74 25.68
C LEU A 463 -8.46 -11.86 26.68
N MET A 464 -8.60 -11.62 28.00
CA MET A 464 -8.39 -12.65 29.03
C MET A 464 -9.37 -13.81 28.88
N THR A 465 -10.64 -13.51 28.62
CA THR A 465 -11.65 -14.53 28.37
C THR A 465 -11.34 -15.33 27.11
N MET A 466 -10.86 -14.68 26.04
CA MET A 466 -10.48 -15.39 24.82
C MET A 466 -9.21 -16.24 24.99
N ASP A 467 -8.26 -15.81 25.82
CA ASP A 467 -7.08 -16.60 26.20
C ASP A 467 -7.46 -17.87 26.98
N GLN A 468 -8.48 -17.79 27.84
CA GLN A 468 -9.04 -18.97 28.50
C GLN A 468 -9.71 -19.91 27.48
N ALA A 469 -10.53 -19.37 26.57
CA ALA A 469 -11.15 -20.15 25.50
C ALA A 469 -10.10 -20.86 24.63
N LYS A 470 -9.02 -20.16 24.25
CA LYS A 470 -7.87 -20.74 23.56
C LYS A 470 -7.33 -21.97 24.29
N GLY A 471 -7.12 -21.86 25.60
CA GLY A 471 -6.60 -22.97 26.41
C GLY A 471 -7.48 -24.23 26.37
N PHE A 472 -8.80 -24.06 26.36
CA PHE A 472 -9.75 -25.17 26.21
C PHE A 472 -9.68 -25.79 24.80
N ILE A 473 -9.66 -24.96 23.75
CA ILE A 473 -9.58 -25.43 22.35
C ILE A 473 -8.30 -26.23 22.11
N THR A 474 -7.15 -25.71 22.57
CA THR A 474 -5.86 -26.38 22.37
C THR A 474 -5.70 -27.61 23.25
N GLY A 475 -6.23 -27.59 24.48
CA GLY A 475 -6.15 -28.71 25.43
C GLY A 475 -7.03 -29.90 25.07
N SER A 476 -8.17 -29.67 24.40
CA SER A 476 -9.03 -30.77 23.90
C SER A 476 -8.34 -31.58 22.80
N ASN A 477 -7.57 -30.94 21.93
CA ASN A 477 -6.83 -31.60 20.85
C ASN A 477 -5.66 -32.48 21.31
N GLU A 478 -5.06 -32.19 22.47
CA GLU A 478 -3.96 -33.01 23.03
C GLU A 478 -4.47 -34.30 23.68
N ASN A 479 -5.75 -34.35 24.09
CA ASN A 479 -6.35 -35.54 24.70
C ASN A 479 -6.98 -36.51 23.67
N GLU A 480 -7.04 -36.13 22.39
CA GLU A 480 -7.53 -36.97 21.28
C GLU A 480 -6.41 -37.62 20.44
N LYS A 481 -5.14 -37.41 20.81
CA LYS A 481 -3.97 -38.15 20.28
C LYS A 481 -3.45 -39.14 21.32
#